data_AF-A0A1I5FAM8-F1
#
_entry.id   AF-A0A1I5FAM8-F1
#
_cell.length_a   1.000
_cell.length_b   1.000
_cell.length_c   1.000
_cell.angle_alpha   90.00
_cell.angle_beta   90.00
_cell.angle_gamma   90.00
#
_symmetry.space_group_name_H-M   'P 1'
#
loop_
_entity.id
_entity.type
_entity.pdbx_description
1 polymer ?
#
loop_
_entity_poly.entity_id
_entity_poly.type
_entity_poly.pdbx_seq_one_letter_code
_entity_poly.pdbx_strand_id
1 'polypeptide(L)' 'MRFAFVLVNDRTPFRQTWCMQCCETISGGYLREIATRLPYCDHQCYALFCEALAQDRLRAAS' A
#
# COMPACT_ATOMS: atom_id res chain seq x y z
N MET A 1 14.57 -3.16 5.98
CA MET A 1 13.19 -2.88 6.43
C MET A 1 12.37 -4.15 6.27
N ARG A 2 11.49 -4.48 7.22
CA ARG A 2 10.59 -5.62 7.07
C ARG A 2 9.24 -5.12 6.59
N PHE A 3 8.97 -5.31 5.31
CA PHE A 3 7.70 -5.00 4.68
C PHE A 3 6.70 -6.09 5.05
N ALA A 4 5.71 -5.74 5.85
CA ALA A 4 4.70 -6.67 6.31
C ALA A 4 3.32 -6.06 6.06
N PHE A 5 2.43 -6.87 5.52
CA PHE A 5 1.08 -6.45 5.16
C PHE A 5 0.07 -7.53 5.55
N VAL A 6 -1.17 -7.11 5.70
CA VAL A 6 -2.33 -7.99 5.82
C VAL A 6 -3.04 -7.99 4.47
N LEU A 7 -3.28 -9.18 3.92
CA LEU A 7 -4.21 -9.37 2.81
C LEU A 7 -5.62 -9.54 3.38
N VAL A 8 -6.50 -8.64 2.99
CA VAL A 8 -7.93 -8.71 3.31
C VAL A 8 -8.63 -9.30 2.10
N ASN A 9 -9.08 -10.55 2.21
CA ASN A 9 -9.75 -11.27 1.12
C ASN A 9 -11.20 -10.81 0.96
N ASP A 10 -11.58 -10.49 -0.27
CA ASP A 10 -12.97 -10.33 -0.75
C ASP A 10 -13.89 -9.44 0.09
N ARG A 11 -13.30 -8.53 0.87
CA ARG A 11 -14.04 -7.51 1.63
C ARG A 11 -13.74 -6.14 1.05
N THR A 12 -14.79 -5.38 0.83
CA THR A 12 -14.70 -3.94 0.57
C THR A 12 -14.52 -3.20 1.90
N PRO A 13 -13.63 -2.21 1.97
CA PRO A 13 -13.50 -1.36 3.16
C PRO A 13 -14.84 -0.70 3.54
N PHE A 14 -15.12 -0.57 4.85
CA PHE A 14 -16.38 0.01 5.34
C PHE A 14 -16.63 1.45 4.86
N ARG A 15 -15.56 2.22 4.65
CA ARG A 15 -15.60 3.55 4.02
C ARG A 15 -14.89 3.48 2.68
N GLN A 16 -15.32 4.33 1.73
CA GLN A 16 -14.58 4.53 0.48
C GLN A 16 -13.11 4.81 0.81
N THR A 17 -12.24 3.96 0.28
CA THR A 17 -10.81 3.95 0.57
C THR A 17 -10.08 4.00 -0.76
N TRP A 18 -8.99 4.77 -0.83
CA TRP A 18 -8.18 4.92 -2.02
C TRP A 18 -6.84 4.21 -1.83
N CYS A 19 -6.36 3.57 -2.89
CA CYS A 19 -5.03 2.99 -2.93
C CYS A 19 -3.98 4.09 -2.79
N MET A 20 -3.02 3.90 -1.88
CA MET A 20 -1.96 4.87 -1.66
C MET A 20 -1.02 5.02 -2.88
N GLN A 21 -0.93 3.99 -3.73
CA GLN A 21 -0.03 4.02 -4.88
C GLN A 21 -0.67 4.58 -6.15
N CYS A 22 -1.85 4.10 -6.54
CA CYS A 22 -2.48 4.49 -7.80
C CYS A 22 -3.61 5.51 -7.66
N CYS A 23 -3.94 5.91 -6.42
CA CYS A 23 -5.03 6.85 -6.12
C CYS A 23 -6.43 6.38 -6.56
N GLU A 24 -6.58 5.13 -7.00
CA GLU A 24 -7.87 4.56 -7.38
C GLU A 24 -8.65 4.05 -6.15
N THR A 25 -9.97 4.02 -6.28
CA THR A 25 -10.84 3.46 -5.23
C THR A 25 -10.67 1.95 -5.09
N ILE A 26 -10.61 1.47 -3.84
CA ILE A 26 -10.53 0.04 -3.52
C ILE A 26 -11.95 -0.54 -3.44
N SER A 27 -12.26 -1.46 -4.36
CA SER A 27 -13.61 -2.03 -4.51
C SER A 27 -13.77 -3.44 -3.91
N GLY A 28 -12.69 -4.20 -3.74
CA GLY A 28 -12.74 -5.52 -3.10
C GLY A 28 -11.38 -6.21 -3.11
N GLY A 29 -11.04 -6.89 -2.01
CA GLY A 29 -9.71 -7.46 -1.82
C GLY A 29 -8.64 -6.37 -1.70
N TYR A 30 -7.87 -6.30 -0.61
CA TYR A 30 -6.84 -5.27 -0.50
C TYR A 30 -5.71 -5.64 0.44
N LEU A 31 -4.55 -5.00 0.24
CA LEU A 31 -3.45 -5.06 1.18
C LEU A 31 -3.49 -3.87 2.13
N ARG A 32 -3.12 -4.12 3.37
CA ARG A 32 -2.91 -3.07 4.37
C ARG A 32 -1.56 -3.26 5.03
N GLU A 33 -0.68 -2.28 4.86
CA GLU A 33 0.64 -2.31 5.48
C GLU A 33 0.50 -2.16 7.00
N ILE A 34 1.25 -2.95 7.77
CA ILE A 34 1.02 -3.11 9.21
C ILE A 34 1.39 -1.84 10.00
N ALA A 35 2.51 -1.21 9.68
CA ALA A 35 3.03 -0.09 10.48
C ALA A 35 2.26 1.23 10.26
N THR A 36 2.00 1.56 9.01
CA THR A 36 1.40 2.80 8.51
C THR A 36 -0.10 2.69 8.32
N ARG A 37 -0.63 1.46 8.24
CA ARG A 37 -2.05 1.16 7.96
C ARG A 37 -2.51 1.63 6.58
N LEU A 38 -1.57 1.97 5.70
CA LEU A 38 -1.85 2.43 4.34
C LEU A 38 -2.46 1.28 3.52
N PRO A 39 -3.54 1.55 2.76
CA PRO A 39 -4.22 0.56 1.94
C PRO A 39 -3.69 0.56 0.50
N TYR A 40 -3.66 -0.60 -0.13
CA TYR A 40 -3.23 -0.82 -1.51
C TYR A 40 -4.18 -1.79 -2.19
N CYS A 41 -4.38 -1.65 -3.50
CA CYS A 41 -5.20 -2.60 -4.27
C CYS A 41 -4.68 -4.03 -4.11
N ASP A 42 -3.37 -4.21 -4.27
CA ASP A 42 -2.73 -5.52 -4.30
C ASP A 42 -1.22 -5.40 -4.01
N HIS A 43 -0.52 -6.53 -4.19
CA HIS A 43 0.93 -6.63 -4.01
C HIS A 43 1.72 -5.77 -4.99
N GLN A 44 1.21 -5.51 -6.20
CA GLN A 44 1.91 -4.72 -7.21
C GLN A 44 1.93 -3.25 -6.79
N CYS A 45 0.76 -2.72 -6.38
CA CYS A 45 0.67 -1.37 -5.83
C CYS A 45 1.55 -1.20 -4.58
N TYR A 46 1.58 -2.22 -3.71
CA TYR A 46 2.42 -2.20 -2.52
C TYR A 46 3.93 -2.19 -2.86
N ALA A 47 4.37 -3.03 -3.80
CA ALA A 47 5.76 -3.11 -4.22
C ALA A 47 6.26 -1.80 -4.84
N LEU A 48 5.47 -1.21 -5.76
CA LEU A 48 5.79 0.07 -6.39
C LEU A 48 5.95 1.19 -5.35
N PHE A 49 5.07 1.22 -4.33
CA PHE A 49 5.19 2.18 -3.24
C PHE A 49 6.48 1.97 -2.43
N CYS A 50 6.83 0.71 -2.13
CA CYS A 50 8.04 0.39 -1.38
C CYS A 50 9.31 0.79 -2.15
N GLU A 51 9.34 0.58 -3.46
CA GLU A 51 10.44 1.00 -4.34
C GLU A 51 10.59 2.52 -4.36
N ALA A 52 9.49 3.25 -4.55
CA ALA A 52 9.50 4.72 -4.52
C ALA A 52 10.00 5.26 -3.17
N LEU A 53 9.49 4.70 -2.06
CA LEU A 53 9.93 5.10 -0.73
C LEU A 53 11.42 4.80 -0.48
N ALA A 54 11.93 3.69 -1.00
CA ALA A 54 13.34 3.37 -0.91
C ALA A 54 14.20 4.36 -1.70
N GLN A 55 13.77 4.75 -2.91
CA GLN A 55 14.45 5.74 -3.74
C GLN A 55 14.48 7.13 -3.07
N ASP A 56 13.36 7.59 -2.52
CA ASP A 56 13.29 8.89 -1.86
C ASP A 56 14.20 8.96 -0.63
N ARG A 57 14.36 7.86 0.12
CA ARG A 57 15.31 7.79 1.23
C ARG A 57 16.75 7.86 0.79
N LEU A 58 17.09 7.24 -0.34
CA LEU A 58 18.43 7.35 -0.93
C LEU A 58 18.72 8.80 -1.32
N ARG A 59 17.75 9.49 -1.94
CA ARG A 59 17.87 10.91 -2.29
C ARG A 59 17.96 11.83 -1.08
N ALA A 60 17.25 11.53 0.00
CA ALA A 60 17.31 12.33 1.23
C ALA A 60 18.61 12.13 2.02
N ALA A 61 19.35 11.04 1.76
CA ALA A 61 20.60 10.71 2.43
C ALA A 61 21.85 11.18 1.66
N SER A 62 21.70 11.65 0.42
CA SER A 62 22.75 12.27 -0.40
C SER A 62 22.81 13.78 -0.18
#